data_AF-A0A8T1VK35-F1
#
_entry.id   AF-A0A8T1VK35-F1
#
_cell.length_a   1.000
_cell.length_b   1.000
_cell.length_c   1.000
_cell.angle_alpha   90.00
_cell.angle_beta   90.00
_cell.angle_gamma   90.00
#
_symmetry.space_group_name_H-M   'P 1'
#
loop_
_entity.id
_entity.type
_entity.pdbx_description
1 polymer ?
#
loop_
_entity_poly.entity_id
_entity_poly.type
_entity_poly.pdbx_seq_one_letter_code
_entity_poly.pdbx_strand_id
1 'polypeptide(L)'
;MFARVAALTAYSTLLYFAEATSSSSSQETNGGFTAGAWKPLDPSRYTIDSPCEHQQWNLTQDSASSMWLHFSSVDLASGAHLIVSSLNGSKALSVAAPPSSVTTMPMSGSELVLQFVPPSQGCATNSNSTMVLDSVGFSYSADSTVDNEEREICGSADTMKNAACFASGTDEVMVTKAKAVMRTQRTRDDNAIVTCTAWLWGNQGHIISNNHCFSSQEMVDAAKFEFDVQTAGCSDDCTFATCPIGKTIVGKGNVKFIKSDATLDYSVLQITNDAASYVSTYGYLQVRSTTPTKGEEIYIPQQPKGGAKKITKTQDDADSQAATVLNLDFSVAVAGVTYTHLISYSADTEEGSSGSPVISRGDNSVVGLHRIGECDNAATPSDQLAGALQAIVPGNDGIKSA
;
A
#
# COMPACT_ATOMS: atom_id res chain seq x y z
N MET A 1 42.40 -63.43 48.05
CA MET A 1 41.76 -62.88 49.26
C MET A 1 41.68 -61.37 49.08
N PHE A 2 40.57 -60.79 49.53
CA PHE A 2 40.01 -59.49 49.18
C PHE A 2 40.92 -58.24 49.25
N ALA A 3 40.67 -57.34 48.29
CA ALA A 3 40.51 -55.88 48.37
C ALA A 3 41.66 -54.99 48.87
N ARG A 4 41.99 -53.97 48.07
CA ARG A 4 42.05 -52.56 48.50
C ARG A 4 42.02 -51.58 47.31
N VAL A 5 40.92 -50.83 47.30
CA VAL A 5 40.62 -49.51 46.73
C VAL A 5 41.81 -48.76 46.10
N ALA A 6 41.71 -48.46 44.80
CA ALA A 6 42.47 -47.42 44.13
C ALA A 6 41.55 -46.22 43.88
N ALA A 7 41.85 -45.10 44.53
CA ALA A 7 41.27 -43.80 44.19
C ALA A 7 42.03 -43.25 42.98
N LEU A 8 41.34 -43.12 41.84
CA LEU A 8 41.80 -42.30 40.72
C LEU A 8 40.89 -41.07 40.64
N THR A 9 41.50 -39.91 40.90
CA THR A 9 40.98 -38.58 40.60
C THR A 9 40.68 -38.46 39.11
N ALA A 10 39.41 -38.35 38.75
CA ALA A 10 38.97 -37.99 37.40
C ALA A 10 39.05 -36.46 37.25
N TYR A 11 39.92 -35.99 36.35
CA TYR A 11 39.86 -34.63 35.81
C TYR A 11 38.69 -34.58 34.83
N SER A 12 37.57 -33.98 35.25
CA SER A 12 36.48 -33.61 34.35
C SER A 12 36.83 -32.30 33.65
N THR A 13 37.24 -32.37 32.38
CA THR A 13 37.19 -31.23 31.46
C THR A 13 35.73 -30.97 31.10
N LEU A 14 35.10 -30.03 31.82
CA LEU A 14 33.84 -29.42 31.41
C LEU A 14 34.10 -28.57 30.16
N LEU A 15 33.69 -29.09 29.01
CA LEU A 15 33.44 -28.29 27.81
C LEU A 15 32.23 -27.40 28.12
N TYR A 16 32.49 -26.12 28.40
CA TYR A 16 31.48 -25.08 28.40
C TYR A 16 30.97 -24.92 26.96
N PHE A 17 29.80 -25.48 26.67
CA PHE A 17 28.98 -24.98 25.57
C PHE A 17 28.47 -23.61 26.01
N ALA A 18 29.11 -22.56 25.53
CA ALA A 18 28.50 -21.24 25.51
C ALA A 18 27.35 -21.33 24.50
N GLU A 19 26.12 -21.46 25.00
CA GLU A 19 24.93 -21.11 24.24
C GLU A 19 25.08 -19.63 23.86
N ALA A 20 25.53 -19.39 22.63
CA ALA A 20 25.40 -18.10 22.01
C ALA A 20 23.91 -17.89 21.79
N THR A 21 23.24 -17.28 22.77
CA THR A 21 21.98 -16.60 22.55
C THR A 21 22.28 -15.46 21.58
N SER A 22 22.23 -15.76 20.28
CA SER A 22 22.11 -14.75 19.25
C SER A 22 20.75 -14.10 19.47
N SER A 23 20.72 -13.04 20.27
CA SER A 23 19.68 -12.03 20.17
C SER A 23 19.84 -11.39 18.80
N SER A 24 19.30 -12.04 17.77
CA SER A 24 18.98 -11.35 16.53
C SER A 24 17.95 -10.30 16.94
N SER A 25 18.39 -9.06 17.08
CA SER A 25 17.46 -7.94 16.96
C SER A 25 16.85 -8.08 15.58
N SER A 26 15.66 -8.67 15.53
CA SER A 26 14.76 -8.51 14.39
C SER A 26 14.54 -7.01 14.26
N GLN A 27 15.32 -6.35 13.41
CA GLN A 27 14.81 -5.18 12.74
C GLN A 27 13.61 -5.68 11.96
N GLU A 28 12.43 -5.59 12.57
CA GLU A 28 11.19 -5.52 11.84
C GLU A 28 11.33 -4.36 10.87
N THR A 29 11.76 -4.65 9.64
CA THR A 29 11.56 -3.72 8.55
C THR A 29 10.05 -3.64 8.37
N ASN A 30 9.42 -2.68 9.05
CA ASN A 30 8.02 -2.33 8.88
C ASN A 30 7.85 -1.71 7.48
N GLY A 31 8.01 -2.54 6.45
CA GLY A 31 8.17 -2.15 5.06
C GLY A 31 6.90 -1.59 4.42
N GLY A 32 7.10 -0.93 3.29
CA GLY A 32 6.12 -0.10 2.57
C GLY A 32 6.37 1.41 2.72
N PHE A 33 5.69 2.22 1.91
CA PHE A 33 5.87 3.67 1.89
C PHE A 33 5.06 4.36 2.99
N THR A 34 5.68 5.26 3.77
CA THR A 34 4.95 6.04 4.79
C THR A 34 4.23 7.22 4.13
N ALA A 35 2.93 7.07 3.86
CA ALA A 35 2.11 8.08 3.21
C ALA A 35 1.61 9.19 4.16
N GLY A 36 1.69 8.97 5.48
CA GLY A 36 1.26 9.92 6.49
C GLY A 36 1.11 9.26 7.87
N ALA A 37 0.39 9.90 8.77
CA ALA A 37 0.03 9.37 10.08
C ALA A 37 -1.33 9.90 10.55
N TRP A 38 -1.96 9.20 11.48
CA TRP A 38 -3.17 9.66 12.17
C TRP A 38 -2.85 10.08 13.61
N LYS A 39 -3.47 11.18 14.06
CA LYS A 39 -3.53 11.58 15.46
C LYS A 39 -4.99 11.54 15.90
N PRO A 40 -5.35 10.73 16.92
CA PRO A 40 -6.70 10.75 17.47
C PRO A 40 -6.99 12.11 18.09
N LEU A 41 -8.23 12.56 17.94
CA LEU A 41 -8.76 13.76 18.54
C LEU A 41 -9.76 13.38 19.64
N ASP A 42 -9.93 14.26 20.62
CA ASP A 42 -11.03 14.17 21.57
C ASP A 42 -12.28 14.79 20.92
N PRO A 43 -13.31 14.00 20.54
CA PRO A 43 -14.45 14.53 19.81
C PRO A 43 -15.26 15.53 20.61
N SER A 44 -15.18 15.50 21.95
CA SER A 44 -15.92 16.44 22.82
C SER A 44 -15.46 17.90 22.66
N ARG A 45 -14.30 18.13 22.02
CA ARG A 45 -13.77 19.46 21.73
C ARG A 45 -14.32 20.07 20.44
N TYR A 46 -15.05 19.29 19.65
CA TYR A 46 -15.50 19.65 18.30
C TYR A 46 -17.00 19.38 18.15
N THR A 47 -17.81 20.09 18.95
CA THR A 47 -19.28 19.93 18.98
C THR A 47 -19.98 21.16 18.44
N ILE A 48 -21.07 20.95 17.70
CA ILE A 48 -21.92 22.04 17.22
C ILE A 48 -22.85 22.43 18.36
N ASP A 49 -22.48 23.46 19.13
CA ASP A 49 -23.21 23.85 20.34
C ASP A 49 -24.34 24.87 20.06
N SER A 50 -24.09 25.78 19.11
CA SER A 50 -25.03 26.80 18.65
C SER A 50 -25.51 26.50 17.22
N PRO A 51 -26.64 25.80 17.00
CA PRO A 51 -27.07 25.35 15.67
C PRO A 51 -27.40 26.48 14.68
N CYS A 52 -27.58 27.72 15.18
CA CYS A 52 -27.87 28.90 14.37
C CYS A 52 -26.74 29.94 14.34
N GLU A 53 -25.57 29.60 14.87
CA GLU A 53 -24.40 30.50 14.84
C GLU A 53 -23.28 29.85 14.04
N HIS A 54 -22.47 30.69 13.39
CA HIS A 54 -21.22 30.25 12.80
C HIS A 54 -20.28 29.79 13.91
N GLN A 55 -19.69 28.62 13.74
CA GLN A 55 -18.72 28.07 14.68
C GLN A 55 -17.45 27.67 13.94
N GLN A 56 -16.31 27.80 14.60
CA GLN A 56 -15.01 27.53 13.99
C GLN A 56 -14.06 26.86 14.98
N TRP A 57 -13.29 25.89 14.49
CA TRP A 57 -12.21 25.23 15.20
C TRP A 57 -10.95 25.26 14.37
N ASN A 58 -9.83 25.58 15.00
CA ASN A 58 -8.52 25.52 14.37
C ASN A 58 -7.81 24.24 14.81
N LEU A 59 -7.26 23.50 13.85
CA LEU A 59 -6.47 22.30 14.08
C LEU A 59 -5.05 22.55 13.60
N THR A 60 -4.07 22.19 14.42
CA THR A 60 -2.66 22.35 14.09
C THR A 60 -1.90 21.04 14.22
N GLN A 61 -0.92 20.87 13.34
CA GLN A 61 0.08 19.82 13.41
C GLN A 61 1.42 20.41 12.97
N ASP A 62 2.30 20.66 13.94
CA ASP A 62 3.60 21.28 13.71
C ASP A 62 4.39 20.53 12.64
N SER A 63 5.03 21.30 11.74
CA SER A 63 5.85 20.81 10.63
C SER A 63 5.14 19.95 9.57
N ALA A 64 3.82 19.72 9.67
CA ALA A 64 3.10 19.00 8.63
C ALA A 64 3.11 19.77 7.30
N SER A 65 3.37 19.06 6.20
CA SER A 65 3.28 19.60 4.85
C SER A 65 1.86 19.52 4.32
N SER A 66 1.04 18.60 4.83
CA SER A 66 -0.38 18.50 4.54
C SER A 66 -1.16 17.89 5.70
N MET A 67 -2.43 18.26 5.81
CA MET A 67 -3.36 17.75 6.83
C MET A 67 -4.72 17.42 6.23
N TRP A 68 -5.44 16.47 6.84
CA TRP A 68 -6.82 16.12 6.51
C TRP A 68 -7.58 15.65 7.76
N LEU A 69 -8.91 15.69 7.72
CA LEU A 69 -9.78 15.34 8.85
C LEU A 69 -10.57 14.07 8.56
N HIS A 70 -10.80 13.27 9.59
CA HIS A 70 -11.75 12.16 9.52
C HIS A 70 -12.88 12.38 10.53
N PHE A 71 -14.10 12.21 10.05
CA PHE A 71 -15.31 12.26 10.84
C PHE A 71 -15.95 10.88 10.86
N SER A 72 -16.20 10.30 12.03
CA SER A 72 -16.94 9.04 12.14
C SER A 72 -18.42 9.20 11.80
N SER A 73 -18.97 10.41 11.95
CA SER A 73 -20.35 10.75 11.58
C SER A 73 -20.51 12.24 11.31
N VAL A 74 -21.33 12.58 10.32
CA VAL A 74 -21.75 13.95 10.01
C VAL A 74 -23.24 13.92 9.68
N ASP A 75 -24.06 14.62 10.47
CA ASP A 75 -25.50 14.77 10.26
C ASP A 75 -25.84 16.25 10.33
N LEU A 76 -26.17 16.88 9.20
CA LEU A 76 -26.38 18.31 9.12
C LEU A 76 -27.84 18.62 8.79
N ALA A 77 -28.41 19.60 9.49
CA ALA A 77 -29.71 20.14 9.17
C ALA A 77 -29.74 20.70 7.74
N SER A 78 -30.93 20.70 7.11
CA SER A 78 -31.09 21.19 5.74
C SER A 78 -30.59 22.64 5.61
N GLY A 79 -29.70 22.87 4.64
CA GLY A 79 -29.08 24.17 4.39
C GLY A 79 -27.89 24.51 5.29
N ALA A 80 -27.53 23.67 6.26
CA ALA A 80 -26.30 23.81 7.01
C ALA A 80 -25.11 23.19 6.24
N HIS A 81 -23.93 23.75 6.47
CA HIS A 81 -22.70 23.31 5.81
C HIS A 81 -21.59 23.15 6.83
N LEU A 82 -20.77 22.12 6.62
CA LEU A 82 -19.49 21.99 7.29
C LEU A 82 -18.39 22.21 6.26
N ILE A 83 -17.47 23.13 6.53
CA ILE A 83 -16.43 23.56 5.60
C ILE A 83 -15.08 23.33 6.28
N VAL A 84 -14.14 22.74 5.57
CA VAL A 84 -12.74 22.67 5.98
C VAL A 84 -11.94 23.55 5.04
N SER A 85 -11.01 24.33 5.56
CA SER A 85 -10.09 25.13 4.74
C SER A 85 -8.69 25.15 5.30
N SER A 86 -7.71 25.44 4.44
CA SER A 86 -6.37 25.84 4.89
C SER A 86 -6.46 27.17 5.66
N LEU A 87 -5.54 27.44 6.59
CA LEU A 87 -5.57 28.69 7.36
C LEU A 87 -5.51 29.95 6.47
N ASN A 88 -4.75 29.89 5.38
CA ASN A 88 -4.65 30.98 4.41
C ASN A 88 -5.88 31.11 3.48
N GLY A 89 -6.88 30.23 3.62
CA GLY A 89 -8.09 30.20 2.80
C GLY A 89 -7.85 29.84 1.33
N SER A 90 -6.65 29.41 0.94
CA SER A 90 -6.30 29.09 -0.44
C SER A 90 -7.11 27.93 -1.01
N LYS A 91 -7.58 27.02 -0.14
CA LYS A 91 -8.45 25.91 -0.49
C LYS A 91 -9.50 25.74 0.59
N ALA A 92 -10.75 25.60 0.17
CA ALA A 92 -11.88 25.28 1.05
C ALA A 92 -12.70 24.14 0.42
N LEU A 93 -13.17 23.22 1.25
CA LEU A 93 -13.96 22.05 0.84
C LEU A 93 -15.18 21.94 1.74
N SER A 94 -16.36 21.78 1.14
CA SER A 94 -17.55 21.37 1.88
C SER A 94 -17.45 19.88 2.20
N VAL A 95 -17.61 19.52 3.47
CA VAL A 95 -17.67 18.14 3.92
C VAL A 95 -19.02 17.56 3.50
N ALA A 96 -18.99 16.47 2.74
CA ALA A 96 -20.21 15.72 2.44
C ALA A 96 -20.77 15.10 3.73
N ALA A 97 -22.09 14.95 3.83
CA ALA A 97 -22.76 14.24 4.93
C ALA A 97 -23.23 12.84 4.46
N PRO A 98 -22.32 11.89 4.17
CA PRO A 98 -22.73 10.54 3.79
C PRO A 98 -23.27 9.76 5.00
N PRO A 99 -24.01 8.66 4.80
CA PRO A 99 -24.52 7.81 5.87
C PRO A 99 -23.43 7.05 6.66
N SER A 100 -22.15 7.25 6.36
CA SER A 100 -20.99 6.61 6.98
C SER A 100 -19.92 7.64 7.34
N SER A 101 -18.77 7.19 7.85
CA SER A 101 -17.61 8.05 8.09
C SER A 101 -17.16 8.77 6.81
N VAL A 102 -16.57 9.96 6.96
CA VAL A 102 -16.02 10.76 5.85
C VAL A 102 -14.60 11.23 6.19
N THR A 103 -13.71 11.16 5.21
CA THR A 103 -12.36 11.72 5.29
C THR A 103 -12.21 12.84 4.26
N THR A 104 -11.70 13.99 4.68
CA THR A 104 -11.48 15.11 3.76
C THR A 104 -10.25 14.88 2.90
N MET A 105 -10.19 15.56 1.76
CA MET A 105 -8.95 15.63 0.99
C MET A 105 -7.86 16.39 1.79
N PRO A 106 -6.59 15.96 1.70
CA PRO A 106 -5.44 16.75 2.13
C PRO A 106 -5.46 18.19 1.65
N MET A 107 -5.12 19.08 2.57
CA MET A 107 -4.80 20.47 2.28
C MET A 107 -3.38 20.74 2.72
N SER A 108 -2.66 21.49 1.90
CA SER A 108 -1.28 21.86 2.17
C SER A 108 -1.18 22.78 3.39
N GLY A 109 -0.17 22.52 4.22
CA GLY A 109 0.13 23.28 5.42
C GLY A 109 -0.08 22.51 6.72
N SER A 110 0.37 23.14 7.80
CA SER A 110 0.37 22.62 9.17
C SER A 110 -0.86 23.02 9.98
N GLU A 111 -1.85 23.66 9.35
CA GLU A 111 -3.03 24.20 10.01
C GLU A 111 -4.28 24.09 9.13
N LEU A 112 -5.37 23.61 9.73
CA LEU A 112 -6.71 23.53 9.15
C LEU A 112 -7.70 24.33 9.97
N VAL A 113 -8.68 24.91 9.28
CA VAL A 113 -9.83 25.57 9.87
C VAL A 113 -11.07 24.77 9.53
N LEU A 114 -11.78 24.28 10.55
CA LEU A 114 -13.09 23.64 10.43
C LEU A 114 -14.16 24.67 10.79
N GLN A 115 -15.14 24.87 9.92
CA GLN A 115 -16.24 25.81 10.11
C GLN A 115 -17.58 25.10 9.97
N PHE A 116 -18.49 25.37 10.91
CA PHE A 116 -19.91 25.11 10.77
C PHE A 116 -20.62 26.39 10.35
N VAL A 117 -21.39 26.31 9.27
CA VAL A 117 -22.20 27.39 8.71
C VAL A 117 -23.67 26.99 8.84
N PRO A 118 -24.48 27.71 9.63
CA PRO A 118 -25.89 27.39 9.82
C PRO A 118 -26.73 27.71 8.57
N PRO A 119 -27.98 27.22 8.47
CA PRO A 119 -28.88 27.56 7.39
C PRO A 119 -29.13 29.07 7.33
N SER A 120 -29.02 29.65 6.12
CA SER A 120 -29.18 31.10 5.91
C SER A 120 -30.61 31.59 6.14
N GLN A 121 -31.61 30.71 6.11
CA GLN A 121 -33.00 31.00 6.45
C GLN A 121 -33.64 29.83 7.20
N GLY A 122 -34.57 30.14 8.11
CA GLY A 122 -35.35 29.12 8.82
C GLY A 122 -34.56 28.30 9.83
N CYS A 123 -33.42 28.79 10.32
CA CYS A 123 -32.68 28.10 11.37
C CYS A 123 -33.52 28.03 12.64
N ALA A 124 -33.75 26.81 13.12
CA ALA A 124 -34.47 26.55 14.35
C ALA A 124 -33.45 26.12 15.41
N THR A 125 -33.58 26.65 16.63
CA THR A 125 -32.66 26.32 17.74
C THR A 125 -32.73 24.87 18.19
N ASN A 126 -33.72 24.11 17.71
CA ASN A 126 -33.85 22.66 17.87
C ASN A 126 -33.37 21.87 16.64
N SER A 127 -32.65 22.50 15.70
CA SER A 127 -32.06 21.77 14.57
C SER A 127 -30.88 20.91 15.07
N ASN A 128 -30.86 19.64 14.67
CA ASN A 128 -29.94 18.63 15.20
C ASN A 128 -28.70 18.44 14.32
N SER A 129 -28.03 19.52 13.91
CA SER A 129 -26.74 19.37 13.23
C SER A 129 -25.72 18.81 14.23
N THR A 130 -25.14 17.66 13.94
CA THR A 130 -24.13 16.98 14.75
C THR A 130 -22.97 16.50 13.89
N MET A 131 -21.80 16.42 14.51
CA MET A 131 -20.62 15.82 13.90
C MET A 131 -19.79 15.11 14.97
N VAL A 132 -19.02 14.12 14.56
CA VAL A 132 -18.00 13.48 15.39
C VAL A 132 -16.69 13.50 14.61
N LEU A 133 -15.85 14.49 14.91
CA LEU A 133 -14.48 14.61 14.42
C LEU A 133 -13.57 13.82 15.37
N ASP A 134 -13.07 12.67 14.91
CA ASP A 134 -12.36 11.72 15.77
C ASP A 134 -10.84 11.66 15.53
N SER A 135 -10.37 12.20 14.40
CA SER A 135 -8.96 12.12 14.05
C SER A 135 -8.55 13.15 13.00
N VAL A 136 -7.28 13.54 13.09
CA VAL A 136 -6.59 14.34 12.08
C VAL A 136 -5.46 13.52 11.49
N GLY A 137 -5.44 13.44 10.17
CA GLY A 137 -4.35 12.86 9.42
C GLY A 137 -3.39 13.94 8.95
N PHE A 138 -2.12 13.60 8.85
CA PHE A 138 -1.08 14.53 8.43
C PHE A 138 0.04 13.78 7.73
N SER A 139 0.76 14.50 6.87
CA SER A 139 2.03 14.05 6.30
C SER A 139 3.08 15.12 6.53
N TYR A 140 4.32 14.68 6.61
CA TYR A 140 5.48 15.56 6.58
C TYR A 140 6.02 15.59 5.16
N SER A 141 6.56 16.72 4.73
CA SER A 141 7.48 16.69 3.59
C SER A 141 8.64 15.81 4.03
N ALA A 142 9.09 14.87 3.18
CA ALA A 142 10.38 14.24 3.39
C ALA A 142 11.39 15.36 3.66
N ASP A 143 12.14 15.24 4.76
CA ASP A 143 13.14 16.22 5.17
C ASP A 143 14.04 16.51 3.95
N SER A 144 14.01 17.74 3.45
CA SER A 144 14.68 18.18 2.23
C SER A 144 16.20 18.36 2.44
N THR A 145 16.78 17.53 3.30
CA THR A 145 18.21 17.51 3.64
C THR A 145 18.95 16.28 3.14
N VAL A 146 18.46 15.64 2.06
CA VAL A 146 19.26 14.69 1.27
C VAL A 146 18.99 14.93 -0.22
N ASP A 147 20.07 15.00 -0.99
CA ASP A 147 20.15 15.39 -2.40
C ASP A 147 19.07 14.75 -3.30
N ASN A 148 18.34 15.57 -4.08
CA ASN A 148 17.79 15.25 -5.40
C ASN A 148 17.23 13.83 -5.66
N GLU A 149 16.16 13.46 -4.97
CA GLU A 149 15.70 12.07 -4.87
C GLU A 149 14.23 11.87 -5.24
N GLU A 150 13.97 12.01 -6.53
CA GLU A 150 13.05 11.11 -7.25
C GLU A 150 13.69 9.70 -7.29
N ARG A 151 13.85 9.03 -6.14
CA ARG A 151 14.70 7.82 -5.94
C ARG A 151 14.40 6.61 -6.83
N GLU A 152 13.34 6.64 -7.64
CA GLU A 152 12.92 5.50 -8.47
C GLU A 152 12.47 5.88 -9.90
N ILE A 153 12.47 7.18 -10.26
CA ILE A 153 12.35 7.59 -11.66
C ILE A 153 13.74 7.49 -12.26
N CYS A 154 13.87 6.58 -13.20
CA CYS A 154 15.16 6.28 -13.79
C CYS A 154 15.18 6.90 -15.18
N GLY A 155 16.31 7.48 -15.56
CA GLY A 155 16.41 8.27 -16.79
C GLY A 155 15.87 9.70 -16.64
N SER A 156 15.30 10.23 -17.72
CA SER A 156 15.05 11.68 -17.84
C SER A 156 13.60 12.10 -17.59
N ALA A 157 12.67 11.16 -17.41
CA ALA A 157 11.26 11.43 -17.22
C ALA A 157 10.52 10.27 -16.52
N ASP A 158 9.52 10.59 -15.69
CA ASP A 158 8.54 9.63 -15.14
C ASP A 158 7.72 8.99 -16.27
N THR A 159 7.84 7.68 -16.44
CA THR A 159 7.08 6.90 -17.44
C THR A 159 5.78 6.28 -16.87
N MET A 160 5.53 6.42 -15.57
CA MET A 160 4.31 5.94 -14.92
C MET A 160 3.12 6.81 -15.32
N LYS A 161 2.10 6.21 -15.94
CA LYS A 161 0.88 6.92 -16.35
C LYS A 161 -0.35 6.36 -15.67
N ASN A 162 -1.33 7.22 -15.36
CA ASN A 162 -2.61 6.78 -14.79
C ASN A 162 -3.23 5.67 -15.65
N ALA A 163 -3.85 4.67 -15.02
CA ALA A 163 -4.50 3.58 -15.73
C ALA A 163 -5.51 4.06 -16.79
N ALA A 164 -6.17 5.20 -16.54
CA ALA A 164 -7.09 5.85 -17.48
C ALA A 164 -6.45 6.20 -18.84
N CYS A 165 -5.14 6.40 -18.92
CA CYS A 165 -4.41 6.66 -20.16
C CYS A 165 -4.45 5.47 -21.14
N PHE A 166 -4.73 4.26 -20.64
CA PHE A 166 -4.69 3.02 -21.40
C PHE A 166 -6.08 2.41 -21.62
N ALA A 167 -7.15 3.17 -21.34
CA ALA A 167 -8.53 2.68 -21.38
C ALA A 167 -9.10 2.45 -22.80
N SER A 168 -8.27 2.50 -23.84
CA SER A 168 -8.71 2.31 -25.23
C SER A 168 -7.59 1.72 -26.09
N GLY A 169 -7.97 1.13 -27.23
CA GLY A 169 -7.02 0.59 -28.20
C GLY A 169 -6.35 -0.69 -27.72
N THR A 170 -5.11 -0.91 -28.15
CA THR A 170 -4.37 -2.16 -27.88
C THR A 170 -3.96 -2.34 -26.42
N ASP A 171 -3.93 -1.27 -25.62
CA ASP A 171 -3.52 -1.30 -24.23
C ASP A 171 -4.70 -1.50 -23.24
N GLU A 172 -5.95 -1.57 -23.72
CA GLU A 172 -7.14 -1.74 -22.87
C GLU A 172 -7.07 -3.03 -22.02
N VAL A 173 -6.39 -4.06 -22.53
CA VAL A 173 -6.13 -5.29 -21.78
C VAL A 173 -5.32 -5.03 -20.51
N MET A 174 -4.40 -4.06 -20.51
CA MET A 174 -3.61 -3.69 -19.33
C MET A 174 -4.51 -3.14 -18.24
N VAL A 175 -5.45 -2.27 -18.60
CA VAL A 175 -6.45 -1.72 -17.66
C VAL A 175 -7.35 -2.83 -17.12
N THR A 176 -7.75 -3.76 -17.98
CA THR A 176 -8.56 -4.92 -17.58
C THR A 176 -7.83 -5.78 -16.55
N LYS A 177 -6.53 -6.03 -16.74
CA LYS A 177 -5.70 -6.80 -15.79
C LYS A 177 -5.39 -5.99 -14.53
N ALA A 178 -5.21 -4.68 -14.64
CA ALA A 178 -4.96 -3.77 -13.53
C ALA A 178 -6.16 -3.65 -12.56
N LYS A 179 -7.36 -4.10 -12.92
CA LYS A 179 -8.51 -4.18 -11.99
C LYS A 179 -8.24 -5.12 -10.81
N ALA A 180 -7.47 -6.19 -11.03
CA ALA A 180 -7.10 -7.14 -9.99
C ALA A 180 -6.08 -6.56 -9.00
N VAL A 181 -5.46 -5.42 -9.32
CA VAL A 181 -4.42 -4.76 -8.52
C VAL A 181 -5.05 -3.72 -7.61
N MET A 182 -4.67 -3.77 -6.33
CA MET A 182 -5.23 -2.96 -5.26
C MET A 182 -4.12 -2.24 -4.48
N ARG A 183 -4.47 -1.08 -3.93
CA ARG A 183 -3.65 -0.43 -2.91
C ARG A 183 -3.87 -1.16 -1.60
N THR A 184 -2.81 -1.30 -0.81
CA THR A 184 -2.93 -1.69 0.59
C THR A 184 -2.53 -0.51 1.45
N GLN A 185 -3.26 -0.30 2.53
CA GLN A 185 -2.99 0.73 3.51
C GLN A 185 -3.00 0.08 4.90
N ARG A 186 -1.86 0.06 5.58
CA ARG A 186 -1.71 -0.46 6.93
C ARG A 186 -1.41 0.66 7.90
N THR A 187 -2.03 0.64 9.08
CA THR A 187 -1.63 1.54 10.17
C THR A 187 -0.64 0.79 11.06
N ARG A 188 0.54 1.36 11.26
CA ARG A 188 1.57 0.86 12.20
C ARG A 188 1.25 1.26 13.63
N ASP A 189 1.94 0.66 14.58
CA ASP A 189 1.80 0.95 16.01
C ASP A 189 2.18 2.39 16.40
N ASP A 190 3.04 3.04 15.61
CA ASP A 190 3.38 4.46 15.73
C ASP A 190 2.39 5.39 15.02
N ASN A 191 1.24 4.86 14.60
CA ASN A 191 0.19 5.51 13.82
C ASN A 191 0.61 5.95 12.41
N ALA A 192 1.80 5.56 11.95
CA ALA A 192 2.19 5.79 10.57
C ALA A 192 1.33 4.95 9.62
N ILE A 193 0.88 5.58 8.55
CA ILE A 193 0.14 4.96 7.47
C ILE A 193 1.13 4.49 6.43
N VAL A 194 1.16 3.19 6.20
CA VAL A 194 2.06 2.56 5.25
C VAL A 194 1.29 2.00 4.08
N THR A 195 1.76 2.25 2.87
CA THR A 195 1.14 1.77 1.64
C THR A 195 2.05 0.83 0.86
N CYS A 196 1.45 -0.23 0.34
CA CYS A 196 2.05 -1.16 -0.62
C CYS A 196 1.03 -1.48 -1.73
N THR A 197 1.45 -2.24 -2.73
CA THR A 197 0.59 -2.80 -3.77
C THR A 197 0.32 -4.29 -3.50
N ALA A 198 -0.88 -4.75 -3.85
CA ALA A 198 -1.25 -6.16 -3.81
C ALA A 198 -2.17 -6.51 -5.00
N TRP A 199 -2.42 -7.80 -5.24
CA TRP A 199 -3.27 -8.20 -6.36
C TRP A 199 -3.98 -9.54 -6.13
N LEU A 200 -5.16 -9.71 -6.74
CA LEU A 200 -5.94 -10.96 -6.68
C LEU A 200 -5.28 -12.07 -7.49
N TRP A 201 -5.04 -13.22 -6.85
CA TRP A 201 -4.38 -14.39 -7.40
C TRP A 201 -5.32 -15.58 -7.51
N GLY A 202 -5.62 -15.94 -8.76
CA GLY A 202 -6.53 -17.03 -9.08
C GLY A 202 -7.97 -16.82 -8.60
N ASN A 203 -8.79 -17.84 -8.78
CA ASN A 203 -10.25 -17.72 -8.70
C ASN A 203 -10.84 -17.86 -7.29
N GLN A 204 -10.02 -18.05 -6.25
CA GLN A 204 -10.48 -18.35 -4.88
C GLN A 204 -10.33 -17.17 -3.91
N GLY A 205 -10.09 -15.96 -4.42
CA GLY A 205 -9.95 -14.74 -3.61
C GLY A 205 -8.64 -14.66 -2.82
N HIS A 206 -7.58 -15.34 -3.29
CA HIS A 206 -6.25 -15.14 -2.71
C HIS A 206 -5.68 -13.80 -3.15
N ILE A 207 -4.84 -13.21 -2.30
CA ILE A 207 -4.14 -11.96 -2.56
C ILE A 207 -2.65 -12.22 -2.44
N ILE A 208 -1.88 -11.66 -3.36
CA ILE A 208 -0.41 -11.65 -3.31
C ILE A 208 0.09 -10.23 -3.05
N SER A 209 1.10 -10.11 -2.18
CA SER A 209 1.90 -8.91 -1.94
C SER A 209 3.31 -9.33 -1.48
N ASN A 210 4.14 -8.42 -0.98
CA ASN A 210 5.45 -8.76 -0.42
C ASN A 210 5.39 -9.14 1.08
N ASN A 211 6.38 -9.92 1.52
CA ASN A 211 6.58 -10.22 2.94
C ASN A 211 6.90 -8.96 3.75
N HIS A 212 7.72 -8.07 3.20
CA HIS A 212 8.03 -6.82 3.90
C HIS A 212 6.81 -5.88 4.06
N CYS A 213 5.73 -6.10 3.30
CA CYS A 213 4.46 -5.40 3.49
C CYS A 213 3.55 -6.12 4.51
N PHE A 214 3.53 -7.45 4.48
CA PHE A 214 2.69 -8.30 5.32
C PHE A 214 3.41 -9.58 5.75
N SER A 215 3.86 -9.68 7.00
CA SER A 215 4.49 -10.91 7.52
C SER A 215 3.65 -11.62 8.60
N SER A 216 2.48 -11.08 8.95
CA SER A 216 1.64 -11.64 10.00
C SER A 216 0.14 -11.31 9.85
N GLN A 217 -0.71 -11.99 10.61
CA GLN A 217 -2.16 -11.69 10.65
C GLN A 217 -2.44 -10.34 11.30
N GLU A 218 -1.65 -9.92 12.29
CA GLU A 218 -1.81 -8.63 12.96
C GLU A 218 -1.63 -7.46 11.98
N MET A 219 -0.64 -7.57 11.08
CA MET A 219 -0.45 -6.60 10.00
C MET A 219 -1.64 -6.56 9.04
N VAL A 220 -2.22 -7.72 8.70
CA VAL A 220 -3.42 -7.83 7.86
C VAL A 220 -4.63 -7.22 8.56
N ASP A 221 -4.81 -7.48 9.86
CA ASP A 221 -5.91 -6.94 10.65
C ASP A 221 -5.86 -5.41 10.74
N ALA A 222 -4.65 -4.83 10.76
CA ALA A 222 -4.42 -3.39 10.77
C ALA A 222 -4.50 -2.73 9.37
N ALA A 223 -4.84 -3.50 8.33
CA ALA A 223 -4.82 -3.03 6.95
C ALA A 223 -6.22 -2.85 6.32
N LYS A 224 -6.24 -2.01 5.29
CA LYS A 224 -7.31 -1.85 4.32
C LYS A 224 -6.78 -2.28 2.95
N PHE A 225 -7.60 -3.00 2.21
CA PHE A 225 -7.33 -3.42 0.83
C PHE A 225 -8.30 -2.67 -0.09
N GLU A 226 -7.76 -1.86 -0.98
CA GLU A 226 -8.51 -0.81 -1.67
C GLU A 226 -8.41 -1.00 -3.17
N PHE A 227 -9.54 -1.41 -3.75
CA PHE A 227 -9.70 -1.62 -5.18
C PHE A 227 -10.07 -0.32 -5.88
N ASP A 228 -9.63 -0.20 -7.12
CA ASP A 228 -9.87 0.96 -7.97
C ASP A 228 -9.55 2.29 -7.29
N VAL A 229 -8.41 2.33 -6.57
CA VAL A 229 -7.77 3.58 -6.19
C VAL A 229 -7.13 4.16 -7.44
N GLN A 230 -7.86 4.98 -8.18
CA GLN A 230 -7.43 5.48 -9.50
C GLN A 230 -8.18 6.75 -9.89
N THR A 231 -7.59 7.52 -10.80
CA THR A 231 -8.19 8.72 -11.36
C THR A 231 -9.16 8.41 -12.51
N ALA A 232 -10.03 9.36 -12.83
CA ALA A 232 -10.97 9.23 -13.95
C ALA A 232 -10.29 9.58 -15.29
N GLY A 233 -9.47 10.64 -15.31
CA GLY A 233 -8.73 11.12 -16.46
C GLY A 233 -7.26 10.72 -16.46
N CYS A 234 -6.67 10.66 -17.65
CA CYS A 234 -5.25 10.34 -17.84
C CYS A 234 -4.30 11.32 -17.14
N SER A 235 -4.64 12.61 -17.13
CA SER A 235 -3.80 13.68 -16.54
C SER A 235 -4.34 14.22 -15.21
N ASP A 236 -5.35 13.56 -14.65
CA ASP A 236 -5.85 13.88 -13.32
C ASP A 236 -4.81 13.50 -12.28
N ASP A 237 -4.76 14.21 -11.17
CA ASP A 237 -3.85 13.92 -10.06
C ASP A 237 -4.62 13.59 -8.79
N CYS A 238 -4.09 12.65 -8.01
CA CYS A 238 -4.56 12.37 -6.67
C CYS A 238 -3.44 11.78 -5.81
N THR A 239 -3.48 12.08 -4.52
CA THR A 239 -2.55 11.59 -3.50
C THR A 239 -3.23 10.53 -2.65
N PHE A 240 -2.46 9.86 -1.79
CA PHE A 240 -2.95 8.82 -0.89
C PHE A 240 -4.32 9.10 -0.25
N ALA A 241 -4.52 10.31 0.28
CA ALA A 241 -5.76 10.65 0.97
C ALA A 241 -6.81 11.36 0.08
N THR A 242 -6.53 11.63 -1.20
CA THR A 242 -7.51 12.24 -2.14
C THR A 242 -7.99 11.30 -3.23
N CYS A 243 -7.30 10.19 -3.48
CA CYS A 243 -7.67 9.31 -4.57
C CYS A 243 -9.07 8.72 -4.40
N PRO A 244 -9.90 8.74 -5.46
CA PRO A 244 -11.16 8.00 -5.46
C PRO A 244 -10.88 6.53 -5.16
N ILE A 245 -11.65 5.96 -4.24
CA ILE A 245 -11.56 4.54 -3.88
C ILE A 245 -12.85 3.89 -4.35
N GLY A 246 -12.76 2.88 -5.21
CA GLY A 246 -13.93 2.14 -5.67
C GLY A 246 -14.51 1.24 -4.57
N LYS A 247 -13.65 0.46 -3.90
CA LYS A 247 -14.08 -0.44 -2.83
C LYS A 247 -12.96 -0.68 -1.82
N THR A 248 -13.33 -0.75 -0.54
CA THR A 248 -12.43 -1.09 0.55
C THR A 248 -12.86 -2.38 1.23
N ILE A 249 -11.89 -3.26 1.50
CA ILE A 249 -12.01 -4.38 2.44
C ILE A 249 -11.18 -4.02 3.67
N VAL A 250 -11.80 -4.03 4.85
CA VAL A 250 -11.08 -3.96 6.12
C VAL A 250 -10.50 -5.34 6.41
N GLY A 251 -9.19 -5.44 6.60
CA GLY A 251 -8.51 -6.72 6.78
C GLY A 251 -9.03 -7.51 7.98
N LYS A 252 -9.19 -6.85 9.14
CA LYS A 252 -9.70 -7.47 10.36
C LYS A 252 -11.04 -8.18 10.13
N GLY A 253 -11.02 -9.50 10.28
CA GLY A 253 -12.20 -10.35 10.15
C GLY A 253 -12.68 -10.63 8.72
N ASN A 254 -12.04 -10.06 7.68
CA ASN A 254 -12.39 -10.29 6.27
C ASN A 254 -11.23 -10.83 5.42
N VAL A 255 -9.99 -10.69 5.87
CA VAL A 255 -8.79 -11.17 5.16
C VAL A 255 -7.94 -11.99 6.13
N LYS A 256 -7.57 -13.19 5.70
CA LYS A 256 -6.74 -14.12 6.44
C LYS A 256 -5.33 -14.15 5.86
N PHE A 257 -4.33 -14.06 6.72
CA PHE A 257 -2.95 -14.37 6.41
C PHE A 257 -2.78 -15.89 6.26
N ILE A 258 -2.27 -16.33 5.10
CA ILE A 258 -2.03 -17.75 4.83
C ILE A 258 -0.57 -18.10 5.10
N LYS A 259 0.36 -17.39 4.46
CA LYS A 259 1.81 -17.59 4.61
C LYS A 259 2.59 -16.44 3.99
N SER A 260 3.78 -16.15 4.52
CA SER A 260 4.79 -15.33 3.85
C SER A 260 6.14 -16.05 3.81
N ASP A 261 7.04 -15.53 2.98
CA ASP A 261 8.44 -15.96 2.91
C ASP A 261 9.34 -14.73 2.73
N ALA A 262 10.28 -14.50 3.63
CA ALA A 262 11.17 -13.35 3.58
C ALA A 262 12.27 -13.47 2.51
N THR A 263 12.63 -14.69 2.11
CA THR A 263 13.68 -14.94 1.10
C THR A 263 13.16 -14.56 -0.29
N LEU A 264 12.01 -15.11 -0.65
CA LEU A 264 11.33 -14.82 -1.91
C LEU A 264 10.46 -13.55 -1.84
N ASP A 265 10.29 -13.00 -0.65
CA ASP A 265 9.56 -11.77 -0.33
C ASP A 265 8.14 -11.76 -0.90
N TYR A 266 7.41 -12.85 -0.70
CA TYR A 266 5.98 -12.92 -1.02
C TYR A 266 5.15 -13.12 0.24
N SER A 267 3.89 -12.73 0.13
CA SER A 267 2.83 -13.03 1.09
C SER A 267 1.57 -13.47 0.38
N VAL A 268 0.97 -14.54 0.89
CA VAL A 268 -0.31 -15.08 0.47
C VAL A 268 -1.33 -14.76 1.54
N LEU A 269 -2.35 -14.02 1.17
CA LEU A 269 -3.53 -13.74 1.98
C LEU A 269 -4.77 -14.30 1.28
N GLN A 270 -5.91 -14.30 1.95
CA GLN A 270 -7.17 -14.71 1.36
C GLN A 270 -8.34 -13.91 1.90
N ILE A 271 -9.19 -13.40 1.01
CA ILE A 271 -10.48 -12.83 1.37
C ILE A 271 -11.36 -13.96 1.88
N THR A 272 -11.86 -13.86 3.11
CA THR A 272 -12.67 -14.92 3.74
C THR A 272 -14.17 -14.72 3.53
N ASN A 273 -14.61 -13.50 3.26
CA ASN A 273 -16.01 -13.14 3.09
C ASN A 273 -16.25 -12.62 1.67
N ASP A 274 -17.19 -13.24 0.95
CA ASP A 274 -17.62 -12.82 -0.39
C ASP A 274 -16.52 -12.80 -1.47
N ALA A 275 -15.50 -13.66 -1.31
CA ALA A 275 -14.36 -13.79 -2.23
C ALA A 275 -14.78 -13.90 -3.71
N ALA A 276 -15.82 -14.69 -4.00
CA ALA A 276 -16.31 -14.90 -5.35
C ALA A 276 -16.80 -13.60 -6.02
N SER A 277 -17.44 -12.69 -5.27
CA SER A 277 -17.85 -11.40 -5.81
C SER A 277 -16.64 -10.53 -6.17
N TYR A 278 -15.62 -10.45 -5.30
CA TYR A 278 -14.41 -9.68 -5.61
C TYR A 278 -13.69 -10.22 -6.84
N VAL A 279 -13.53 -11.54 -6.93
CA VAL A 279 -12.93 -12.20 -8.11
C VAL A 279 -13.76 -11.94 -9.37
N SER A 280 -15.10 -11.99 -9.29
CA SER A 280 -15.97 -11.72 -10.44
C SER A 280 -15.96 -10.26 -10.88
N THR A 281 -15.81 -9.31 -9.95
CA THR A 281 -15.82 -7.86 -10.24
C THR A 281 -14.47 -7.37 -10.75
N TYR A 282 -13.38 -7.79 -10.10
CA TYR A 282 -12.03 -7.27 -10.35
C TYR A 282 -11.16 -8.20 -11.20
N GLY A 283 -11.62 -9.43 -11.45
CA GLY A 283 -10.81 -10.45 -12.07
C GLY A 283 -9.68 -10.93 -11.15
N TYR A 284 -8.70 -11.61 -11.73
CA TYR A 284 -7.51 -12.09 -11.05
C TYR A 284 -6.36 -12.26 -12.05
N LEU A 285 -5.15 -12.36 -11.51
CA LEU A 285 -3.95 -12.62 -12.28
C LEU A 285 -3.47 -14.06 -12.08
N GLN A 286 -2.71 -14.53 -13.06
CA GLN A 286 -2.09 -15.85 -13.05
C GLN A 286 -0.58 -15.70 -13.16
N VAL A 287 0.17 -16.42 -12.33
CA VAL A 287 1.63 -16.47 -12.34
C VAL A 287 2.09 -17.49 -13.37
N ARG A 288 3.01 -17.09 -14.24
CA ARG A 288 3.60 -17.99 -15.22
C ARG A 288 4.45 -19.05 -14.51
N SER A 289 4.25 -20.32 -14.83
CA SER A 289 5.00 -21.43 -14.21
C SER A 289 6.45 -21.55 -14.70
N THR A 290 6.79 -20.93 -15.82
CA THR A 290 8.13 -20.98 -16.41
C THR A 290 8.94 -19.72 -16.07
N THR A 291 10.26 -19.84 -16.19
CA THR A 291 11.19 -18.72 -16.04
C THR A 291 10.86 -17.60 -17.05
N PRO A 292 10.94 -16.32 -16.64
CA PRO A 292 10.87 -15.18 -17.56
C PRO A 292 11.94 -15.24 -18.66
N THR A 293 11.71 -14.52 -19.75
CA THR A 293 12.67 -14.43 -20.87
C THR A 293 13.30 -13.04 -20.93
N LYS A 294 14.62 -12.98 -21.05
CA LYS A 294 15.32 -11.71 -21.27
C LYS A 294 14.83 -11.05 -22.56
N GLY A 295 14.51 -9.76 -22.48
CA GLY A 295 13.96 -8.96 -23.56
C GLY A 295 12.45 -9.11 -23.75
N GLU A 296 11.74 -9.89 -22.94
CA GLU A 296 10.28 -9.92 -23.03
C GLU A 296 9.70 -8.57 -22.61
N GLU A 297 8.74 -8.06 -23.40
CA GLU A 297 8.05 -6.82 -23.08
C GLU A 297 7.11 -7.01 -21.89
N ILE A 298 7.12 -6.03 -20.98
CA ILE A 298 6.36 -6.06 -19.74
C ILE A 298 5.53 -4.79 -19.53
N TYR A 299 4.60 -4.86 -18.59
CA TYR A 299 3.96 -3.70 -17.99
C TYR A 299 3.69 -3.96 -16.50
N ILE A 300 3.64 -2.87 -15.72
CA ILE A 300 3.53 -2.92 -14.26
C ILE A 300 2.36 -2.04 -13.81
N PRO A 301 1.18 -2.61 -13.53
CA PRO A 301 0.14 -1.92 -12.77
C PRO A 301 0.54 -1.82 -11.29
N GLN A 302 0.55 -0.60 -10.74
CA GLN A 302 1.13 -0.29 -9.43
C GLN A 302 0.42 0.88 -8.72
N GLN A 303 0.70 1.05 -7.41
CA GLN A 303 0.15 2.11 -6.56
C GLN A 303 1.28 2.96 -5.92
N PRO A 304 2.00 3.76 -6.73
CA PRO A 304 3.15 4.54 -6.26
C PRO A 304 2.70 5.58 -5.24
N LYS A 305 3.47 5.71 -4.15
CA LYS A 305 3.23 6.58 -2.98
C LYS A 305 1.84 6.44 -2.35
N GLY A 306 1.19 5.29 -2.59
CA GLY A 306 -0.20 5.07 -2.22
C GLY A 306 -1.20 5.95 -2.99
N GLY A 307 -0.78 6.64 -4.05
CA GLY A 307 -1.60 7.51 -4.89
C GLY A 307 -2.50 6.74 -5.87
N ALA A 308 -2.66 7.30 -7.07
CA ALA A 308 -3.48 6.70 -8.12
C ALA A 308 -2.83 5.44 -8.69
N LYS A 309 -3.66 4.49 -9.14
CA LYS A 309 -3.20 3.36 -9.93
C LYS A 309 -2.55 3.84 -11.22
N LYS A 310 -1.24 3.61 -11.32
CA LYS A 310 -0.47 3.87 -12.54
C LYS A 310 -0.10 2.55 -13.22
N ILE A 311 0.16 2.63 -14.52
CA ILE A 311 0.71 1.54 -15.33
C ILE A 311 1.97 2.07 -16.02
N THR A 312 3.09 1.40 -15.78
CA THR A 312 4.32 1.60 -16.56
C THR A 312 4.40 0.54 -17.64
N LYS A 313 4.59 0.94 -18.90
CA LYS A 313 4.72 0.01 -20.04
C LYS A 313 5.91 0.32 -20.94
N THR A 314 6.58 1.43 -20.68
CA THR A 314 7.68 1.99 -21.46
C THR A 314 8.91 2.06 -20.57
N GLN A 315 10.08 2.05 -21.20
CA GLN A 315 11.33 2.27 -20.50
C GLN A 315 11.55 3.75 -20.19
N ASP A 316 12.33 3.95 -19.14
CA ASP A 316 12.99 5.10 -18.49
C ASP A 316 13.46 6.27 -19.40
N ASP A 317 13.45 6.10 -20.73
CA ASP A 317 13.83 7.12 -21.71
C ASP A 317 12.66 7.55 -22.61
N ALA A 318 11.94 8.57 -22.14
CA ALA A 318 10.98 9.38 -22.89
C ALA A 318 9.87 8.60 -23.60
N ASP A 319 9.37 7.52 -23.00
CA ASP A 319 8.26 6.70 -23.52
C ASP A 319 8.49 6.08 -24.92
N SER A 320 9.74 5.97 -25.35
CA SER A 320 10.06 5.65 -26.75
C SER A 320 10.10 4.15 -27.07
N GLN A 321 10.33 3.29 -26.07
CA GLN A 321 10.42 1.83 -26.23
C GLN A 321 9.65 1.13 -25.11
N ALA A 322 9.20 -0.09 -25.38
CA ALA A 322 8.54 -0.92 -24.38
C ALA A 322 9.51 -1.26 -23.23
N ALA A 323 9.00 -1.31 -22.01
CA ALA A 323 9.76 -1.84 -20.89
C ALA A 323 10.04 -3.33 -21.11
N THR A 324 11.24 -3.80 -20.75
CA THR A 324 11.63 -5.21 -20.93
C THR A 324 12.34 -5.79 -19.72
N VAL A 325 12.32 -7.12 -19.61
CA VAL A 325 13.18 -7.85 -18.67
C VAL A 325 14.64 -7.76 -19.14
N LEU A 326 15.52 -7.18 -18.32
CA LEU A 326 16.92 -6.92 -18.65
C LEU A 326 17.85 -8.07 -18.24
N ASN A 327 17.64 -8.67 -17.07
CA ASN A 327 18.45 -9.75 -16.52
C ASN A 327 17.57 -10.81 -15.84
N LEU A 328 18.04 -12.06 -15.84
CA LEU A 328 17.33 -13.21 -15.26
C LEU A 328 17.97 -13.75 -13.97
N ASP A 329 19.19 -13.29 -13.65
CA ASP A 329 19.92 -13.64 -12.43
C ASP A 329 20.60 -12.39 -11.90
N PHE A 330 19.77 -11.42 -11.52
CA PHE A 330 20.20 -10.13 -11.01
C PHE A 330 20.43 -10.19 -9.51
N SER A 331 21.43 -9.45 -9.05
CA SER A 331 21.74 -9.30 -7.62
C SER A 331 21.90 -7.83 -7.28
N VAL A 332 21.27 -7.41 -6.18
CA VAL A 332 21.29 -6.03 -5.69
C VAL A 332 21.52 -6.01 -4.19
N ALA A 333 22.29 -5.03 -3.72
CA ALA A 333 22.55 -4.83 -2.30
C ALA A 333 21.85 -3.57 -1.82
N VAL A 334 20.88 -3.71 -0.91
CA VAL A 334 20.12 -2.59 -0.34
C VAL A 334 20.23 -2.67 1.18
N ALA A 335 20.58 -1.55 1.82
CA ALA A 335 20.74 -1.45 3.27
C ALA A 335 21.63 -2.55 3.89
N GLY A 336 22.67 -2.98 3.18
CA GLY A 336 23.60 -4.03 3.64
C GLY A 336 23.11 -5.47 3.46
N VAL A 337 21.93 -5.68 2.86
CA VAL A 337 21.40 -7.00 2.51
C VAL A 337 21.54 -7.22 1.00
N THR A 338 22.16 -8.32 0.60
CA THR A 338 22.25 -8.72 -0.81
C THR A 338 21.13 -9.68 -1.16
N TYR A 339 20.34 -9.29 -2.15
CA TYR A 339 19.32 -10.12 -2.77
C TYR A 339 19.86 -10.68 -4.07
N THR A 340 19.64 -11.97 -4.33
CA THR A 340 20.14 -12.67 -5.51
C THR A 340 19.00 -13.40 -6.22
N HIS A 341 19.26 -13.91 -7.43
CA HIS A 341 18.30 -14.67 -8.23
C HIS A 341 17.00 -13.90 -8.55
N LEU A 342 17.13 -12.60 -8.76
CA LEU A 342 16.04 -11.73 -9.18
C LEU A 342 16.00 -11.60 -10.70
N ILE A 343 14.87 -11.18 -11.25
CA ILE A 343 14.88 -10.50 -12.55
C ILE A 343 15.06 -9.00 -12.33
N SER A 344 15.69 -8.31 -13.29
CA SER A 344 15.67 -6.84 -13.37
C SER A 344 14.98 -6.37 -14.64
N TYR A 345 14.48 -5.14 -14.65
CA TYR A 345 13.74 -4.58 -15.78
C TYR A 345 13.81 -3.05 -15.85
N SER A 346 13.47 -2.50 -17.01
CA SER A 346 13.51 -1.07 -17.34
C SER A 346 12.13 -0.43 -17.24
N ALA A 347 11.48 -0.51 -16.08
CA ALA A 347 10.17 0.12 -15.88
C ALA A 347 10.18 0.83 -14.54
N ASP A 348 9.94 2.14 -14.56
CA ASP A 348 9.81 2.98 -13.36
C ASP A 348 8.80 2.39 -12.37
N THR A 349 9.20 2.44 -11.10
CA THR A 349 8.37 2.18 -9.92
C THR A 349 8.52 3.35 -8.96
N GLU A 350 7.79 3.33 -7.84
CA GLU A 350 8.08 4.26 -6.75
C GLU A 350 7.77 3.58 -5.41
N GLU A 351 8.25 4.16 -4.31
CA GLU A 351 7.92 3.69 -2.97
C GLU A 351 6.40 3.44 -2.85
N GLY A 352 6.02 2.27 -2.34
CA GLY A 352 4.60 1.83 -2.27
C GLY A 352 4.16 0.97 -3.46
N SER A 353 4.94 0.93 -4.53
CA SER A 353 4.77 -0.06 -5.60
C SER A 353 5.20 -1.46 -5.20
N SER A 354 5.91 -1.64 -4.09
CA SER A 354 6.22 -2.96 -3.52
C SER A 354 5.02 -3.90 -3.54
N GLY A 355 5.19 -5.09 -4.13
CA GLY A 355 4.16 -6.11 -4.27
C GLY A 355 3.41 -6.05 -5.60
N SER A 356 3.73 -5.08 -6.47
CA SER A 356 3.16 -4.97 -7.81
C SER A 356 3.51 -6.19 -8.67
N PRO A 357 2.57 -6.68 -9.50
CA PRO A 357 2.87 -7.72 -10.46
C PRO A 357 3.62 -7.14 -11.66
N VAL A 358 4.71 -7.79 -12.05
CA VAL A 358 5.36 -7.56 -13.35
C VAL A 358 4.69 -8.48 -14.36
N ILE A 359 4.02 -7.91 -15.37
CA ILE A 359 3.15 -8.67 -16.28
C ILE A 359 3.73 -8.67 -17.69
N SER A 360 3.81 -9.83 -18.33
CA SER A 360 4.22 -9.94 -19.73
C SER A 360 3.15 -9.36 -20.67
N ARG A 361 3.55 -8.51 -21.62
CA ARG A 361 2.64 -7.97 -22.64
C ARG A 361 2.16 -9.04 -23.62
N GLY A 362 2.97 -10.08 -23.84
CA GLY A 362 2.66 -11.13 -24.83
C GLY A 362 1.46 -11.98 -24.44
N ASP A 363 1.31 -12.30 -23.15
CA ASP A 363 0.31 -13.28 -22.70
C ASP A 363 -0.44 -12.89 -21.41
N ASN A 364 -0.17 -11.70 -20.89
CA ASN A 364 -0.80 -11.11 -19.70
C ASN A 364 -0.73 -11.99 -18.43
N SER A 365 0.33 -12.80 -18.32
CA SER A 365 0.68 -13.52 -17.10
C SER A 365 1.75 -12.79 -16.30
N VAL A 366 1.74 -13.00 -14.98
CA VAL A 366 2.74 -12.42 -14.07
C VAL A 366 4.06 -13.17 -14.25
N VAL A 367 5.11 -12.41 -14.58
CA VAL A 367 6.49 -12.88 -14.76
C VAL A 367 7.39 -12.49 -13.59
N GLY A 368 6.93 -11.64 -12.68
CA GLY A 368 7.62 -11.38 -11.42
C GLY A 368 6.77 -10.63 -10.40
N LEU A 369 7.24 -10.64 -9.16
CA LEU A 369 6.72 -9.84 -8.05
C LEU A 369 7.73 -8.75 -7.71
N HIS A 370 7.41 -7.48 -8.03
CA HIS A 370 8.26 -6.36 -7.71
C HIS A 370 8.49 -6.26 -6.20
N ARG A 371 9.75 -6.08 -5.80
CA ARG A 371 10.13 -6.02 -4.38
C ARG A 371 11.11 -4.90 -4.04
N ILE A 372 11.97 -4.49 -4.96
CA ILE A 372 13.11 -3.59 -4.70
C ILE A 372 13.36 -2.73 -5.95
N GLY A 373 13.71 -1.46 -5.75
CA GLY A 373 14.11 -0.55 -6.82
C GLY A 373 14.86 0.68 -6.28
N GLU A 374 16.03 0.96 -6.85
CA GLU A 374 16.82 2.22 -6.76
C GLU A 374 17.46 2.45 -8.14
N CYS A 375 16.64 2.46 -9.19
CA CYS A 375 17.04 2.33 -10.61
C CYS A 375 17.60 1.00 -11.10
N ASP A 376 17.72 0.05 -10.19
CA ASP A 376 17.85 -1.36 -10.50
C ASP A 376 16.56 -2.10 -10.12
N ASN A 377 15.44 -1.74 -10.78
CA ASN A 377 14.14 -2.31 -10.44
C ASN A 377 14.13 -3.83 -10.64
N ALA A 378 13.79 -4.54 -9.57
CA ALA A 378 13.94 -5.97 -9.49
C ALA A 378 12.72 -6.67 -8.87
N ALA A 379 12.52 -7.92 -9.31
CA ALA A 379 11.42 -8.76 -8.90
C ALA A 379 11.84 -10.19 -8.61
N THR A 380 11.12 -10.84 -7.70
CA THR A 380 11.18 -12.30 -7.57
C THR A 380 10.58 -12.93 -8.84
N PRO A 381 11.30 -13.84 -9.54
CA PRO A 381 10.85 -14.38 -10.82
C PRO A 381 9.66 -15.34 -10.67
N SER A 382 8.85 -15.44 -11.73
CA SER A 382 7.58 -16.19 -11.70
C SER A 382 7.71 -17.69 -11.48
N ASP A 383 8.79 -18.33 -11.91
CA ASP A 383 9.04 -19.76 -11.69
C ASP A 383 9.29 -20.09 -10.21
N GLN A 384 10.08 -19.27 -9.52
CA GLN A 384 10.29 -19.41 -8.07
C GLN A 384 8.98 -19.16 -7.31
N LEU A 385 8.22 -18.13 -7.71
CA LEU A 385 6.91 -17.84 -7.13
C LEU A 385 5.92 -18.98 -7.37
N ALA A 386 5.79 -19.47 -8.60
CA ALA A 386 4.84 -20.51 -8.97
C ALA A 386 5.08 -21.80 -8.16
N GLY A 387 6.34 -22.22 -8.02
CA GLY A 387 6.70 -23.38 -7.19
C GLY A 387 6.28 -23.21 -5.73
N ALA A 388 6.54 -22.03 -5.15
CA ALA A 388 6.17 -21.74 -3.77
C ALA A 388 4.63 -21.67 -3.58
N LEU A 389 3.93 -20.95 -4.46
CA LEU A 389 2.50 -20.71 -4.36
C LEU A 389 1.68 -21.99 -4.55
N GLN A 390 2.06 -22.84 -5.50
CA GLN A 390 1.38 -24.11 -5.75
C GLN A 390 1.47 -25.08 -4.56
N ALA A 391 2.57 -25.01 -3.79
CA ALA A 391 2.73 -25.79 -2.57
C ALA A 391 1.85 -25.29 -1.40
N ILE A 392 1.51 -23.99 -1.38
CA ILE A 392 0.71 -23.36 -0.32
C ILE A 392 -0.78 -23.56 -0.56
N VAL A 393 -1.23 -23.29 -1.78
CA VAL A 393 -2.66 -23.35 -2.15
C VAL A 393 -2.84 -24.29 -3.34
N PRO A 394 -2.87 -25.61 -3.11
CA PRO A 394 -3.11 -26.58 -4.18
C PRO A 394 -4.52 -26.39 -4.76
N GLY A 395 -4.64 -26.46 -6.10
CA GLY A 395 -5.92 -26.33 -6.80
C GLY A 395 -6.36 -24.88 -7.06
N ASN A 396 -5.56 -23.88 -6.70
CA ASN A 396 -5.76 -22.52 -7.19
C ASN A 396 -5.39 -22.46 -8.69
N ASP A 397 -6.29 -21.93 -9.55
CA ASP A 397 -6.06 -21.75 -10.99
C ASP A 397 -5.18 -20.53 -11.31
N GLY A 398 -4.65 -19.88 -10.28
CA GLY A 398 -3.73 -18.75 -10.38
C GLY A 398 -2.33 -19.12 -10.89
N ILE A 399 -2.05 -20.36 -11.29
CA ILE A 399 -0.81 -20.75 -11.97
C ILE A 399 -1.11 -21.02 -13.45
N LYS A 400 -0.44 -20.31 -14.34
CA LYS A 400 -0.54 -20.52 -15.78
C LYS A 400 0.53 -21.53 -16.22
N SER A 401 0.08 -22.69 -16.67
CA SER A 401 0.94 -23.69 -17.31
C SER A 401 1.49 -23.16 -18.63
N ALA A 402 2.69 -23.64 -19.00
CA ALA A 402 3.36 -23.30 -20.26
C ALA A 402 2.52 -23.61 -21.50
#